data_AF-A0A3C0NQ97-F1
#
_entry.id   AF-A0A3C0NQ97-F1
#
_cell.length_a   1.000
_cell.length_b   1.000
_cell.length_c   1.000
_cell.angle_alpha   90.00
_cell.angle_beta   90.00
_cell.angle_gamma   90.00
#
_symmetry.space_group_name_H-M   'P 1'
#
loop_
_entity.id
_entity.type
_entity.pdbx_description
1 polymer ?
#
loop_
_entity_poly.entity_id
_entity_poly.type
_entity_poly.pdbx_seq_one_letter_code
_entity_poly.pdbx_strand_id
1 'polypeptide(L)' 'SIDVQVSRLRRIIETDPAHPRYLQTMWGFGYVFIPDGESS' A
#
# COMPACT_ATOMS: atom_id res chain seq x y z
N SER A 1 -12.46 8.44 3.72
CA SER A 1 -11.70 8.72 2.50
C SER A 1 -10.93 7.48 2.08
N ILE A 2 -10.43 7.45 0.85
CA ILE A 2 -9.57 6.36 0.35
C ILE A 2 -8.33 6.20 1.23
N ASP A 3 -7.68 7.29 1.65
CA ASP A 3 -6.48 7.21 2.49
C ASP A 3 -6.73 6.50 3.83
N VAL A 4 -7.90 6.70 4.43
CA VAL A 4 -8.31 5.99 5.66
C VAL A 4 -8.48 4.50 5.38
N GLN A 5 -9.08 4.14 4.25
CA GLN A 5 -9.25 2.73 3.88
C GLN A 5 -7.91 2.06 3.55
N VAL A 6 -7.03 2.75 2.81
CA VAL A 6 -5.67 2.28 2.50
C VAL A 6 -4.85 2.12 3.78
N SER A 7 -4.90 3.08 4.70
CA SER A 7 -4.20 2.98 5.99
C SER A 7 -4.68 1.79 6.83
N ARG A 8 -5.98 1.51 6.83
CA ARG A 8 -6.54 0.32 7.51
C ARG A 8 -6.09 -0.97 6.81
N LEU A 9 -6.12 -1.00 5.49
CA LEU A 9 -5.71 -2.18 4.73
C LEU A 9 -4.23 -2.50 4.94
N ARG A 10 -3.35 -1.49 4.89
CA ARG A 10 -1.91 -1.66 5.16
C ARG A 10 -1.63 -2.26 6.54
N ARG A 11 -2.41 -1.89 7.56
CA ARG A 11 -2.31 -2.48 8.91
C ARG A 11 -2.67 -3.96 8.98
N ILE A 12 -3.40 -4.49 8.00
CA ILE A 12 -3.83 -5.90 7.97
C ILE A 12 -2.89 -6.74 7.12
N ILE A 13 -2.44 -6.22 5.97
CA ILE A 13 -1.73 -7.00 4.95
C ILE A 13 -0.21 -6.78 4.94
N GLU A 14 0.27 -5.64 5.45
CA GLU A 14 1.70 -5.33 5.48
C GLU A 14 2.30 -5.79 6.79
N THR A 15 3.50 -6.39 6.73
CA THR A 15 4.28 -6.70 7.94
C THR A 15 4.66 -5.43 8.70
N ASP A 16 5.02 -4.37 7.97
CA ASP A 16 5.24 -3.02 8.50
C ASP A 16 4.46 -1.99 7.67
N PRO A 17 3.37 -1.39 8.21
CA PRO A 17 2.56 -0.40 7.50
C PRO A 17 3.31 0.87 7.10
N ALA A 18 4.47 1.17 7.71
CA ALA A 18 5.32 2.30 7.33
C ALA A 18 6.16 2.01 6.07
N HIS A 19 6.37 0.73 5.77
CA HIS A 19 7.12 0.25 4.60
C HIS A 19 6.23 -0.67 3.75
N PRO A 20 5.20 -0.12 3.08
CA PRO A 20 4.19 -0.93 2.40
C PRO A 20 4.78 -1.65 1.18
N ARG A 21 4.70 -2.98 1.23
CA ARG A 21 5.18 -3.91 0.20
C ARG A 21 4.13 -4.10 -0.90
N TYR A 22 2.88 -4.33 -0.51
CA TYR A 22 1.81 -4.71 -1.44
C TYR A 22 1.00 -3.53 -1.96
N LEU A 23 0.72 -2.52 -1.12
CA LEU A 23 -0.10 -1.38 -1.52
C LEU A 23 0.70 -0.09 -1.48
N GLN A 24 1.32 0.26 -2.61
CA GLN A 24 2.22 1.41 -2.71
C GLN A 24 1.49 2.70 -3.13
N THR A 25 2.06 3.84 -2.76
CA THR A 25 1.55 5.16 -3.14
C THR A 25 2.23 5.62 -4.43
N MET A 26 1.44 5.91 -5.46
CA MET A 26 1.89 6.50 -6.72
C MET A 26 1.46 7.97 -6.75
N TRP A 27 2.41 8.85 -6.45
CA TRP A 27 2.17 10.30 -6.36
C TRP A 27 1.58 10.84 -7.66
N GLY A 28 0.44 11.54 -7.56
CA GLY A 28 -0.29 12.08 -8.70
C GLY A 28 -1.31 11.12 -9.34
N PHE A 29 -1.37 9.85 -8.91
CA PHE A 29 -2.28 8.85 -9.46
C PHE A 29 -3.15 8.16 -8.40
N GLY A 30 -2.57 7.82 -7.24
CA GLY A 30 -3.28 7.13 -6.16
C GLY A 30 -2.47 5.97 -5.60
N TYR A 31 -3.07 4.78 -5.56
CA TYR A 31 -2.48 3.59 -4.94
C TYR A 31 -2.41 2.44 -5.93
N VAL A 32 -1.32 1.68 -5.89
CA VAL A 32 -1.08 0.53 -6.76
C VAL A 32 -0.88 -0.71 -5.91
N PHE A 33 -1.53 -1.80 -6.32
CA PHE A 33 -1.34 -3.11 -5.72
C PHE A 33 -0.25 -3.88 -6.47
N ILE A 34 0.75 -4.37 -5.73
CA ILE A 34 1.89 -5.15 -6.21
C ILE A 34 1.83 -6.51 -5.50
N PRO A 35 1.33 -7.57 -6.16
CA PRO A 35 1.04 -8.85 -5.51
C PRO A 35 2.28 -9.58 -4.98
N ASP A 36 3.41 -9.46 -5.69
CA ASP A 36 4.67 -10.12 -5.28
C ASP A 36 5.44 -9.28 -4.27
N GLY A 37 5.08 -8.01 -4.12
CA GLY A 37 5.71 -7.10 -3.17
C GLY A 37 7.17 -6.74 -3.47
N GLU A 38 7.63 -7.01 -4.68
CA GLU A 38 8.90 -6.49 -5.18
C GLU A 38 8.61 -5.63 -6.39
N SER A 39 9.01 -4.37 -6.31
CA SER A 39 9.09 -3.49 -7.46
C SER A 39 10.41 -3.83 -8.13
N SER A 40 10.37 -4.55 -9.26
CA SER A 40 11.56 -4.76 -10.10
C SER A 40 12.21 -3.44 -10.50
#